data_AF-A0A1V3S7J9-F1
#
_entry.id   AF-A0A1V3S7J9-F1
#
_cell.length_a   1.000
_cell.length_b   1.000
_cell.length_c   1.000
_cell.angle_alpha   90.00
_cell.angle_beta   90.00
_cell.angle_gamma   90.00
#
_symmetry.space_group_name_H-M   'P 1'
#
loop_
_entity.id
_entity.type
_entity.pdbx_description
1 polymer ?
#
loop_
_entity_poly.entity_id
_entity_poly.type
_entity_poly.pdbx_seq_one_letter_code
_entity_poly.pdbx_strand_id
1 'polypeptide(L)'
;MTVSSLLDHDANESVQTLESRLLAAREQAPDSKRPNPEFEHLYQLLLAMEGQGEKAIHEFLRTLRGPDGMAAAYPTAQALMAITLQVLVRLKDDGLEKSQIYKEVSGANGLAFAMDLFTKSFMRDVFQPMGDEAWEKSEW
;
A
#
# COMPACT_ATOMS: atom_id res chain seq x y z
N MET A 1 7.13 2.81 66.27
CA MET A 1 7.06 1.44 65.72
C MET A 1 5.60 1.08 65.52
N THR A 2 5.12 1.10 64.28
CA THR A 2 4.23 0.08 63.69
C THR A 2 3.99 0.46 62.23
N VAL A 3 4.47 -0.40 61.33
CA VAL A 3 4.31 -0.31 59.88
C VAL A 3 2.98 -1.02 59.55
N SER A 4 1.96 -0.29 59.11
CA SER A 4 0.72 -0.89 58.62
C SER A 4 0.80 -1.07 57.11
N SER A 5 1.06 -2.32 56.74
CA SER A 5 0.63 -3.05 55.54
C SER A 5 0.30 -2.23 54.29
N LEU A 6 1.26 -2.22 53.36
CA LEU A 6 1.12 -1.85 51.95
C LEU A 6 1.22 -3.15 51.12
N LEU A 7 0.26 -4.07 51.26
CA LEU A 7 0.16 -5.27 50.42
C LEU A 7 -1.31 -5.71 50.32
N ASP A 8 -2.08 -4.99 49.52
CA ASP A 8 -3.33 -5.49 48.92
C ASP A 8 -3.55 -4.77 47.59
N HIS A 9 -2.53 -4.83 46.71
CA HIS A 9 -2.68 -4.37 45.33
C HIS A 9 -2.60 -5.59 44.41
N ASP A 10 -3.79 -6.02 44.00
CA ASP A 10 -4.09 -6.67 42.73
C ASP A 10 -3.36 -7.98 42.40
N ALA A 11 -3.64 -9.00 43.22
CA ALA A 11 -3.52 -10.41 42.81
C ALA A 11 -4.81 -10.92 42.16
N ASN A 12 -5.35 -10.21 41.16
CA ASN A 12 -6.52 -10.68 40.42
C ASN A 12 -6.50 -10.28 38.93
N GLU A 13 -5.36 -10.43 38.26
CA GLU A 13 -5.38 -10.62 36.80
C GLU A 13 -6.07 -11.95 36.51
N SER A 14 -7.39 -11.89 36.32
CA SER A 14 -8.20 -13.02 35.91
C SER A 14 -7.61 -13.61 34.63
N VAL A 15 -7.00 -14.79 34.74
CA VAL A 15 -6.43 -15.54 33.61
C VAL A 15 -7.55 -15.78 32.60
N GLN A 16 -7.54 -15.02 31.51
CA GLN A 16 -8.54 -15.17 30.45
C GLN A 16 -8.34 -16.52 29.77
N THR A 17 -9.43 -17.24 29.54
CA THR A 17 -9.38 -18.51 28.81
C THR A 17 -8.93 -18.26 27.37
N LEU A 18 -8.31 -19.27 26.77
CA LEU A 18 -7.89 -19.22 25.36
C LEU A 18 -9.07 -18.88 24.44
N GLU A 19 -10.26 -19.38 24.77
CA GLU A 19 -11.50 -19.11 24.04
C GLU A 19 -11.90 -17.63 24.12
N SER A 20 -11.84 -17.01 25.30
CA SER A 20 -12.11 -15.57 25.45
C SER A 20 -11.10 -14.71 24.69
N ARG A 21 -9.82 -15.13 24.68
CA ARG A 21 -8.78 -14.45 23.91
C ARG A 21 -8.96 -14.63 22.41
N LEU A 22 -9.43 -15.80 21.95
CA LEU A 22 -9.75 -16.06 20.55
C LEU A 22 -10.98 -15.30 20.08
N LEU A 23 -12.01 -15.19 20.92
CA LEU A 23 -13.19 -14.36 20.63
C LEU A 23 -12.81 -12.87 20.55
N ALA A 24 -12.05 -12.36 21.51
CA ALA A 24 -11.56 -10.98 21.47
C ALA A 24 -10.64 -10.74 20.26
N ALA A 25 -9.78 -11.69 19.90
CA ALA A 25 -8.95 -11.61 18.69
C ALA A 25 -9.77 -11.69 17.39
N ARG A 26 -10.94 -12.36 17.42
CA ARG A 26 -11.89 -12.42 16.29
C ARG A 26 -12.71 -11.13 16.16
N GLU A 27 -13.02 -10.48 17.28
CA GLU A 27 -13.67 -9.16 17.30
C GLU A 27 -12.69 -8.03 16.95
N GLN A 28 -11.39 -8.22 17.25
CA GLN A 28 -10.30 -7.34 16.82
C GLN A 28 -9.78 -7.65 15.41
N ALA A 29 -10.11 -8.81 14.85
CA ALA A 29 -9.95 -9.03 13.43
C ALA A 29 -10.90 -8.04 12.74
N PRO A 30 -10.42 -7.15 11.85
CA PRO A 30 -11.30 -6.24 11.15
C PRO A 30 -12.36 -7.06 10.45
N ASP A 31 -13.60 -6.90 10.92
CA ASP A 31 -14.79 -7.58 10.43
C ASP A 31 -14.86 -7.31 8.92
N SER A 32 -14.50 -8.32 8.13
CA SER A 32 -14.02 -8.20 6.75
C SER A 32 -15.13 -7.95 5.72
N LYS A 33 -16.23 -7.30 6.10
CA LYS A 33 -17.46 -7.30 5.28
C LYS A 33 -17.95 -5.94 4.81
N ARG A 34 -17.38 -4.82 5.27
CA ARG A 34 -17.66 -3.52 4.62
C ARG A 34 -16.52 -3.17 3.66
N PRO A 35 -16.79 -3.10 2.33
CA PRO A 35 -15.80 -2.61 1.39
C PRO A 35 -15.41 -1.18 1.80
N ASN A 36 -14.11 -0.86 1.69
CA ASN A 36 -13.63 0.49 1.89
C ASN A 36 -14.35 1.42 0.90
N PRO A 37 -15.17 2.38 1.35
CA PRO A 37 -15.99 3.20 0.46
C PRO A 37 -15.17 4.05 -0.50
N GLU A 38 -13.96 4.47 -0.10
CA GLU A 38 -13.06 5.24 -0.96
C GLU A 38 -12.50 4.38 -2.09
N PHE A 39 -12.11 3.15 -1.77
CA PHE A 39 -11.65 2.18 -2.77
C PHE A 39 -12.79 1.80 -3.72
N GLU A 40 -14.00 1.58 -3.20
CA GLU A 40 -15.15 1.26 -4.04
C GLU A 40 -15.46 2.40 -5.01
N HIS A 41 -15.41 3.65 -4.56
CA HIS A 41 -15.57 4.80 -5.44
C HIS A 41 -14.50 4.83 -6.55
N LEU A 42 -13.23 4.66 -6.18
CA LEU A 42 -12.14 4.57 -7.16
C LEU A 42 -12.37 3.44 -8.17
N TYR A 43 -12.76 2.27 -7.68
CA TYR A 43 -13.00 1.10 -8.50
C TYR A 43 -14.08 1.37 -9.55
N GLN A 44 -15.19 1.98 -9.16
CA GLN A 44 -16.26 2.38 -10.09
C GLN A 44 -15.79 3.41 -11.12
N LEU A 45 -14.96 4.38 -10.72
CA LEU A 45 -14.36 5.34 -11.66
C LEU A 45 -13.48 4.63 -12.69
N LEU A 46 -12.64 3.69 -12.25
CA LEU A 46 -11.77 2.92 -13.14
C LEU A 46 -12.56 2.01 -14.08
N LEU A 47 -13.64 1.38 -13.62
CA LEU A 47 -14.54 0.62 -14.50
C LEU A 47 -15.13 1.49 -15.61
N ALA A 48 -15.48 2.73 -15.31
CA ALA A 48 -16.00 3.68 -16.29
C ALA A 48 -14.94 4.17 -17.31
N MET A 49 -13.65 3.89 -17.06
CA MET A 49 -12.55 4.22 -17.97
C MET A 49 -12.20 3.10 -18.95
N GLU A 50 -12.92 1.98 -18.96
CA GLU A 50 -12.64 0.88 -19.88
C GLU A 50 -12.57 1.35 -21.35
N GLY A 51 -11.49 0.98 -22.03
CA GLY A 51 -11.25 1.34 -23.43
C GLY A 51 -10.54 2.68 -23.62
N GLN A 52 -10.27 3.43 -22.55
CA GLN A 52 -9.46 4.66 -22.62
C GLN A 52 -7.95 4.38 -22.67
N GLY A 53 -7.55 3.14 -22.37
CA GLY A 53 -6.16 2.68 -22.44
C GLY A 53 -5.35 2.90 -21.17
N GLU A 54 -4.28 2.11 -21.04
CA GLU A 54 -3.39 2.07 -19.87
C GLU A 54 -2.79 3.43 -19.47
N LYS A 55 -2.48 4.29 -20.45
CA LYS A 55 -1.90 5.61 -20.22
C LYS A 55 -2.90 6.57 -19.58
N ALA A 56 -4.17 6.51 -19.99
CA ALA A 56 -5.23 7.33 -19.41
C ALA A 56 -5.48 6.94 -17.96
N ILE A 57 -5.53 5.64 -17.67
CA ILE A 57 -5.66 5.10 -16.30
C ILE A 57 -4.48 5.54 -15.44
N HIS A 58 -3.25 5.37 -15.93
CA HIS A 58 -2.05 5.78 -15.19
C HIS A 58 -2.05 7.28 -14.89
N GLU A 59 -2.40 8.13 -15.86
CA GLU A 59 -2.45 9.58 -15.68
C GLU A 59 -3.57 10.02 -14.73
N PHE A 60 -4.74 9.39 -14.81
CA PHE A 60 -5.83 9.60 -13.86
C PHE A 60 -5.37 9.32 -12.43
N LEU A 61 -4.77 8.16 -12.18
CA LEU A 61 -4.27 7.79 -10.85
C LEU A 61 -3.17 8.74 -10.35
N ARG A 62 -2.29 9.20 -11.25
CA ARG A 62 -1.20 10.13 -10.94
C ARG A 62 -1.71 11.53 -10.55
N THR A 63 -2.81 11.96 -11.15
CA THR A 63 -3.41 13.29 -10.93
C THR A 63 -4.46 13.30 -9.84
N LEU A 64 -4.95 12.13 -9.42
CA LEU A 64 -5.91 11.97 -8.34
C LEU A 64 -5.37 12.60 -7.04
N ARG A 65 -6.21 13.42 -6.41
CA ARG A 65 -5.90 14.09 -5.14
C ARG A 65 -6.44 13.28 -3.97
N GLY A 66 -5.71 13.33 -2.86
CA GLY A 66 -6.15 12.76 -1.60
C GLY A 66 -7.32 13.55 -0.99
N PRO A 67 -7.83 13.12 0.17
CA PRO A 67 -8.96 13.76 0.84
C PRO A 67 -8.74 15.24 1.18
N ASP A 68 -7.48 15.66 1.32
CA ASP A 68 -7.09 17.06 1.57
C ASP A 68 -7.15 17.95 0.32
N GLY A 69 -7.36 17.35 -0.86
CA GLY A 69 -7.38 18.04 -2.16
C GLY A 69 -6.02 18.59 -2.62
N MET A 70 -4.98 18.49 -1.80
CA MET A 70 -3.66 19.08 -2.05
C MET A 70 -2.63 18.01 -2.42
N ALA A 71 -2.52 16.96 -1.61
CA ALA A 71 -1.58 15.89 -1.85
C ALA A 71 -2.07 14.99 -3.00
N ALA A 72 -1.13 14.40 -3.75
CA ALA A 72 -1.47 13.30 -4.63
C ALA A 72 -1.94 12.11 -3.79
N ALA A 73 -3.04 11.45 -4.19
CA ALA A 73 -3.54 10.25 -3.52
C ALA A 73 -2.50 9.12 -3.55
N TYR A 74 -1.74 9.04 -4.64
CA TYR A 74 -0.67 8.05 -4.86
C TYR A 74 0.63 8.78 -5.22
N PRO A 75 1.40 9.24 -4.23
CA PRO A 75 2.53 10.14 -4.46
C PRO A 75 3.77 9.45 -5.05
N THR A 76 3.82 8.12 -5.06
CA THR A 76 4.98 7.35 -5.53
C THR A 76 4.59 6.30 -6.55
N ALA A 77 5.56 5.88 -7.37
CA ALA A 77 5.39 4.75 -8.29
C ALA A 77 4.97 3.46 -7.56
N GLN A 78 5.52 3.22 -6.36
CA GLN A 78 5.12 2.10 -5.52
C GLN A 78 3.67 2.20 -5.03
N ALA A 79 3.20 3.40 -4.67
CA ALA A 79 1.81 3.62 -4.28
C ALA A 79 0.86 3.38 -5.47
N LEU A 80 1.24 3.85 -6.67
CA LEU A 80 0.51 3.59 -7.91
C LEU A 80 0.43 2.08 -8.22
N MET A 81 1.55 1.36 -8.11
CA MET A 81 1.56 -0.10 -8.27
C MET A 81 0.63 -0.79 -7.26
N ALA A 82 0.71 -0.40 -5.99
CA ALA A 82 -0.08 -1.02 -4.93
C ALA A 82 -1.58 -0.87 -5.21
N ILE A 83 -2.03 0.32 -5.60
CA ILE A 83 -3.44 0.54 -5.90
C ILE A 83 -3.88 -0.20 -7.17
N THR A 84 -3.06 -0.21 -8.23
CA THR A 84 -3.40 -0.97 -9.44
C THR A 84 -3.45 -2.46 -9.18
N LEU A 85 -2.57 -3.01 -8.33
CA LEU A 85 -2.64 -4.42 -7.91
C LEU A 85 -3.91 -4.71 -7.11
N GLN A 86 -4.31 -3.82 -6.21
CA GLN A 86 -5.55 -3.97 -5.46
C GLN A 86 -6.78 -3.99 -6.39
N VAL A 87 -6.80 -3.12 -7.41
CA VAL A 87 -7.84 -3.10 -8.44
C VAL A 87 -7.83 -4.39 -9.26
N LEU A 88 -6.66 -4.89 -9.65
CA LEU A 88 -6.55 -6.15 -10.38
C LEU A 88 -7.09 -7.32 -9.57
N VAL A 89 -6.79 -7.42 -8.27
CA VAL A 89 -7.37 -8.43 -7.39
C VAL A 89 -8.89 -8.32 -7.37
N ARG A 90 -9.43 -7.10 -7.22
CA ARG A 90 -10.88 -6.88 -7.23
C ARG A 90 -11.54 -7.29 -8.55
N LEU A 91 -10.91 -6.96 -9.69
CA LEU A 91 -11.37 -7.39 -11.02
C LEU A 91 -11.38 -8.92 -11.16
N LYS A 92 -10.41 -9.62 -10.54
CA LYS A 92 -10.42 -11.10 -10.51
C LYS A 92 -11.61 -11.64 -9.74
N ASP A 93 -11.85 -11.09 -8.55
CA ASP A 93 -12.95 -11.49 -7.69
C ASP A 93 -14.31 -11.28 -8.38
N ASP A 94 -14.43 -10.25 -9.21
CA ASP A 94 -15.63 -9.95 -10.01
C ASP A 94 -15.67 -10.73 -11.35
N GLY A 95 -14.69 -11.59 -11.64
CA GLY A 95 -14.65 -12.43 -12.84
C GLY A 95 -14.25 -11.70 -14.14
N LEU A 96 -13.63 -10.52 -14.03
CA LEU A 96 -13.30 -9.63 -15.14
C LEU A 96 -11.87 -9.81 -15.67
N GLU A 97 -11.19 -10.93 -15.40
CA GLU A 97 -9.80 -11.17 -15.85
C GLU A 97 -9.57 -11.05 -17.36
N LYS A 98 -10.60 -11.36 -18.16
CA LYS A 98 -10.53 -11.32 -19.63
C LYS A 98 -11.05 -10.00 -20.21
N SER A 99 -11.44 -9.05 -19.36
CA SER A 99 -11.95 -7.75 -19.78
C SER A 99 -10.84 -6.85 -20.33
N GLN A 100 -11.25 -5.82 -21.07
CA GLN A 100 -10.33 -4.82 -21.58
C GLN A 100 -9.77 -4.00 -20.40
N ILE A 101 -10.61 -3.66 -19.42
CA ILE A 101 -10.18 -2.91 -18.23
C ILE A 101 -9.09 -3.65 -17.43
N TYR A 102 -9.16 -4.98 -17.29
CA TYR A 102 -8.11 -5.75 -16.62
C TYR A 102 -6.76 -5.62 -17.33
N LYS A 103 -6.74 -5.67 -18.67
CA LYS A 103 -5.53 -5.46 -19.47
C LYS A 103 -4.99 -4.05 -19.32
N GLU A 104 -5.86 -3.03 -19.33
CA GLU A 104 -5.45 -1.63 -19.24
C GLU A 104 -4.92 -1.27 -17.85
N VAL A 105 -5.55 -1.76 -16.78
CA VAL A 105 -5.04 -1.61 -15.40
C VAL A 105 -3.71 -2.36 -15.23
N SER A 106 -3.55 -3.54 -15.85
CA SER A 106 -2.28 -4.27 -15.87
C SER A 106 -1.18 -3.47 -16.57
N GLY A 107 -1.51 -2.81 -17.69
CA GLY A 107 -0.61 -1.90 -18.39
C GLY A 107 -0.23 -0.69 -17.55
N ALA A 108 -1.19 -0.07 -16.86
CA ALA A 108 -0.93 1.06 -15.95
C ALA A 108 -0.01 0.66 -14.79
N ASN A 109 -0.20 -0.54 -14.23
CA ASN A 109 0.70 -1.11 -13.24
C ASN A 109 2.13 -1.29 -13.80
N GLY A 110 2.24 -1.75 -15.06
CA GLY A 110 3.52 -1.88 -15.76
C GLY A 110 4.25 -0.54 -15.96
N LEU A 111 3.51 0.53 -16.27
CA LEU A 111 4.07 1.88 -16.37
C LEU A 111 4.62 2.37 -15.02
N ALA A 112 3.87 2.16 -13.93
CA ALA A 112 4.31 2.51 -12.59
C ALA A 112 5.58 1.70 -12.20
N PHE A 113 5.60 0.40 -12.50
CA PHE A 113 6.78 -0.45 -12.29
C PHE A 113 8.01 0.03 -13.07
N ALA A 114 7.85 0.38 -14.35
CA ALA A 114 8.95 0.89 -15.17
C ALA A 114 9.54 2.19 -14.59
N MET A 115 8.69 3.07 -14.06
CA MET A 115 9.13 4.32 -13.42
C MET A 115 9.92 4.07 -12.12
N ASP A 116 9.44 3.13 -11.28
CA ASP A 116 10.14 2.73 -10.06
C ASP A 116 11.53 2.14 -10.38
N LEU A 117 11.60 1.23 -11.35
CA LEU A 117 12.85 0.62 -11.79
C LEU A 117 13.83 1.66 -12.36
N PHE A 118 13.34 2.58 -13.20
CA PHE A 118 14.14 3.66 -13.75
C PHE A 118 14.76 4.53 -12.65
N THR A 119 13.93 4.95 -11.69
CA THR A 119 14.37 5.79 -10.57
C THR A 119 15.43 5.08 -9.73
N LYS A 120 15.21 3.79 -9.41
CA LYS A 120 16.17 2.98 -8.65
C LYS A 120 17.49 2.76 -9.40
N SER A 121 17.44 2.51 -10.71
CA SER A 121 18.64 2.38 -11.53
C SER A 121 19.43 3.69 -11.54
N PHE A 122 18.75 4.80 -11.79
CA PHE A 122 19.38 6.12 -11.81
C PHE A 122 20.04 6.45 -10.46
N MET A 123 19.35 6.19 -9.35
CA MET A 123 19.89 6.40 -8.01
C MET A 123 21.13 5.53 -7.77
N ARG A 124 21.14 4.27 -8.20
CA ARG A 124 22.33 3.42 -8.11
C ARG A 124 23.49 4.01 -8.92
N ASP A 125 23.24 4.50 -10.12
CA ASP A 125 24.30 4.99 -11.01
C ASP A 125 24.87 6.34 -10.52
N VAL A 126 24.05 7.21 -9.90
CA VAL A 126 24.50 8.49 -9.32
C VAL A 126 25.19 8.31 -7.98
N PHE A 127 24.67 7.43 -7.12
CA PHE A 127 25.18 7.23 -5.76
C PHE A 127 26.13 6.04 -5.64
N GLN A 128 26.56 5.44 -6.75
CA GLN A 128 27.62 4.45 -6.72
C GLN A 128 28.89 5.15 -6.20
N PRO A 129 29.39 4.79 -5.00
CA PRO A 129 30.66 5.34 -4.56
C PRO A 129 31.70 4.96 -5.61
N MET A 130 32.48 5.93 -6.10
CA MET A 130 33.71 5.59 -6.82
C MET A 130 34.47 4.63 -5.92
N GLY A 131 34.74 3.42 -6.41
CA GLY A 131 35.40 2.38 -5.61
C GLY A 131 36.67 2.95 -4.97
N ASP A 132 37.01 2.48 -3.77
CA ASP A 132 38.07 3.03 -2.92
C ASP A 132 39.40 3.32 -3.66
N GLU A 133 39.71 2.59 -4.73
CA GLU A 133 40.88 2.81 -5.60
C GLU A 133 40.91 4.16 -6.35
N ALA A 134 39.77 4.84 -6.52
CA ALA A 134 39.67 6.11 -7.23
C ALA A 134 40.14 7.31 -6.37
N TRP A 135 39.97 7.21 -5.05
CA TRP A 135 40.39 8.27 -4.11
C TRP A 135 41.89 8.23 -3.84
N GLU A 136 42.51 7.04 -3.87
CA GLU A 136 43.95 6.88 -3.66
C GLU A 136 44.82 7.31 -4.86
N LYS A 137 44.24 7.43 -6.06
CA LYS A 137 44.94 7.85 -7.30
C LYS A 137 44.55 9.25 -7.80
N SER A 138 43.79 9.98 -6.99
CA SER A 138 43.32 11.33 -7.28
C SER A 138 44.46 12.34 -7.07
N GLU A 139 45.29 12.57 -8.09
CA GLU A 139 46.27 13.68 -8.13
C GLU A 139 45.61 15.02 -8.51
N TRP A 140 44.54 15.41 -7.79
CA TRP A 140 43.95 16.75 -7.90
C TRP A 140 44.57 17.71 -6.87
#